data_AF-A0A392VAP9-F1
#
_entry.id   AF-A0A392VAP9-F1
#
_cell.length_a   1.000
_cell.length_b   1.000
_cell.length_c   1.000
_cell.angle_alpha   90.00
_cell.angle_beta   90.00
_cell.angle_gamma   90.00
#
_symmetry.space_group_name_H-M   'P 1'
#
loop_
_entity.id
_entity.type
_entity.pdbx_description
1 polymer ?
#
loop_
_entity_poly.entity_id
_entity_poly.type
_entity_poly.pdbx_seq_one_letter_code
_entity_poly.pdbx_strand_id
1 'polypeptide(L)' 'AGGIAIPWEMFNREFLVKYFPVDVKNKKVVEFMELKQGNLSVADYAIKFESLCAFSPHYNTVEAENDKCVKF' A
#
# COMPACT_ATOMS: atom_id res chain seq x y z
N ALA A 1 2.57 -40.17 6.71
CA ALA A 1 1.77 -39.13 6.03
C ALA A 1 2.73 -38.06 5.52
N GLY A 2 3.03 -38.04 4.22
CA GLY A 2 3.84 -36.98 3.62
C GLY A 2 2.92 -35.87 3.17
N GLY A 3 2.77 -34.82 3.98
CA GLY A 3 2.04 -33.63 3.57
C GLY A 3 2.77 -32.95 2.42
N ILE A 4 2.05 -32.62 1.34
CA ILE A 4 2.58 -31.81 0.25
C ILE A 4 2.97 -30.45 0.85
N ALA A 5 4.26 -30.12 0.84
CA ALA A 5 4.74 -28.81 1.25
C ALA A 5 4.20 -27.76 0.26
N ILE A 6 3.45 -26.79 0.76
CA ILE A 6 2.96 -25.68 -0.06
C ILE A 6 4.16 -24.76 -0.34
N PRO A 7 4.47 -24.43 -1.60
CA PRO A 7 5.48 -23.43 -1.93
C PRO A 7 5.16 -22.09 -1.25
N TRP A 8 6.19 -21.39 -0.77
CA TRP A 8 6.02 -20.13 -0.04
C TRP A 8 5.24 -19.09 -0.84
N GLU A 9 5.45 -19.05 -2.16
CA GLU A 9 4.78 -18.16 -3.10
C GLU A 9 3.27 -18.43 -3.15
N MET A 10 2.87 -19.70 -3.16
CA MET A 10 1.47 -20.10 -3.12
C MET A 10 0.82 -19.73 -1.79
N PHE A 11 1.50 -20.02 -0.67
CA PHE A 11 1.01 -19.63 0.64
C PHE A 11 0.81 -18.11 0.73
N ASN A 12 1.79 -17.33 0.29
CA ASN A 12 1.75 -15.87 0.34
C ASN A 12 0.61 -15.31 -0.52
N ARG A 13 0.44 -15.82 -1.75
CA ARG A 13 -0.68 -15.43 -2.63
C ARG A 13 -2.05 -15.69 -1.97
N GLU A 14 -2.28 -16.92 -1.51
CA GLU A 14 -3.56 -17.29 -0.91
C GLU A 14 -3.81 -16.55 0.41
N PHE A 15 -2.77 -16.34 1.20
CA PHE A 15 -2.82 -15.55 2.43
C PHE A 15 -3.22 -14.10 2.14
N LEU A 16 -2.57 -13.45 1.18
CA LEU A 16 -2.89 -12.09 0.78
C LEU A 16 -4.32 -11.99 0.21
N VAL A 17 -4.77 -12.93 -0.62
CA VAL A 17 -6.15 -12.92 -1.13
C VAL A 17 -7.18 -13.06 0.00
N LYS A 18 -6.91 -13.96 0.96
CA LYS A 18 -7.83 -14.25 2.07
C LYS A 18 -7.89 -13.15 3.12
N TYR A 19 -6.76 -12.54 3.46
CA TYR A 19 -6.66 -11.57 4.55
C TYR A 19 -6.53 -10.12 4.08
N PHE A 20 -6.19 -9.89 2.81
CA PHE A 20 -6.17 -8.59 2.15
C PHE A 20 -7.04 -8.62 0.88
N PRO A 21 -8.37 -8.76 1.02
CA PRO A 21 -9.27 -8.73 -0.11
C PRO A 21 -9.10 -7.44 -0.91
N VAL A 22 -9.42 -7.50 -2.21
CA VAL A 22 -9.32 -6.37 -3.16
C VAL A 22 -9.96 -5.10 -2.60
N ASP A 23 -11.04 -5.23 -1.83
CA ASP A 23 -11.72 -4.10 -1.17
C ASP A 23 -10.85 -3.39 -0.12
N VAL A 24 -10.04 -4.13 0.63
CA VAL A 24 -9.09 -3.56 1.61
C VAL A 24 -7.97 -2.84 0.90
N LYS A 25 -7.44 -3.43 -0.19
CA LYS A 25 -6.42 -2.80 -1.02
C LYS A 25 -6.94 -1.52 -1.67
N ASN A 26 -8.15 -1.56 -2.25
CA ASN A 26 -8.77 -0.41 -2.89
C ASN A 26 -9.06 0.71 -1.87
N LYS A 27 -9.52 0.37 -0.66
CA LYS A 27 -9.67 1.36 0.42
C LYS A 27 -8.35 2.03 0.79
N LYS A 28 -7.24 1.28 0.85
CA LYS A 28 -5.91 1.83 1.12
C LYS A 28 -5.42 2.76 0.00
N VAL A 29 -5.74 2.45 -1.26
CA VAL A 29 -5.44 3.34 -2.40
C VAL A 29 -6.27 4.62 -2.34
N VAL A 30 -7.56 4.55 -2.02
CA VAL A 30 -8.40 5.75 -1.83
C VAL A 30 -7.89 6.59 -0.66
N GLU A 31 -7.60 5.96 0.48
CA GLU A 31 -7.02 6.63 1.66
C GLU A 31 -5.70 7.33 1.32
N PHE A 32 -4.87 6.73 0.46
CA PHE A 32 -3.63 7.34 -0.03
C PHE A 32 -3.89 8.55 -0.93
N MET A 33 -4.79 8.43 -1.91
CA MET A 33 -5.12 9.51 -2.86
C MET A 33 -5.70 10.74 -2.16
N GLU A 34 -6.43 10.52 -1.06
CA GLU A 34 -7.04 11.57 -0.25
C GLU A 34 -6.14 12.05 0.91
N LEU A 35 -4.96 11.46 1.07
CA LEU A 35 -4.05 11.77 2.17
C LEU A 35 -3.55 13.22 2.07
N LYS A 36 -4.00 14.05 3.02
CA LYS A 36 -3.50 15.41 3.25
C LYS A 36 -2.87 15.47 4.63
N GLN A 37 -1.86 16.32 4.82
CA GLN A 37 -1.25 16.50 6.14
C GLN A 37 -2.29 16.96 7.18
N GLY A 38 -3.09 17.96 6.83
CA GLY A 38 -4.10 18.52 7.74
C GLY A 38 -3.46 18.98 9.04
N ASN A 39 -3.90 18.41 10.17
CA ASN A 39 -3.38 18.71 11.50
C ASN A 39 -2.28 17.73 11.96
N LEU A 40 -1.86 16.79 11.11
CA LEU A 40 -0.78 15.85 11.45
C LEU A 40 0.56 16.57 11.53
N SER A 41 1.41 16.10 12.44
CA SER A 41 2.83 16.48 12.38
C SER A 41 3.44 15.95 11.07
N VAL A 42 4.51 16.59 10.61
CA VAL A 42 5.23 16.15 9.41
C VAL A 42 5.70 14.70 9.55
N ALA A 43 6.14 14.31 10.75
CA ALA A 43 6.58 12.95 11.04
C ALA A 43 5.43 11.93 10.93
N ASP A 44 4.27 12.23 11.51
CA ASP A 44 3.10 11.34 11.46
C ASP A 44 2.55 11.22 10.03
N TYR A 45 2.57 12.32 9.28
CA TYR A 45 2.21 12.32 7.87
C TYR A 45 3.15 11.44 7.05
N ALA A 46 4.47 11.56 7.25
CA ALA A 46 5.46 10.76 6.53
C ALA A 46 5.29 9.26 6.79
N ILE A 47 5.11 8.85 8.04
CA ILE A 47 4.85 7.45 8.41
C ILE A 47 3.58 6.94 7.71
N LYS A 48 2.51 7.75 7.71
CA LYS A 48 1.24 7.39 7.07
C LYS A 48 1.37 7.32 5.55
N PHE A 49 2.14 8.23 4.94
CA PHE A 49 2.44 8.24 3.52
C PHE A 49 3.19 6.98 3.09
N GLU A 50 4.28 6.63 3.78
CA GLU A 50 5.07 5.42 3.48
C GLU A 50 4.25 4.15 3.62
N SER A 51 3.45 4.05 4.70
CA SER A 51 2.55 2.92 4.93
C SER A 51 1.54 2.73 3.79
N LEU A 52 1.03 3.81 3.21
CA LEU A 52 -0.03 3.76 2.21
C LEU A 52 0.53 3.66 0.78
N CYS A 53 1.72 4.22 0.52
CA CYS A 53 2.43 4.14 -0.76
C CYS A 53 2.68 2.69 -1.17
N ALA A 54 2.95 1.78 -0.22
CA ALA A 54 3.15 0.35 -0.46
C ALA A 54 1.94 -0.34 -1.14
N PHE A 55 0.74 0.24 -1.05
CA PHE A 55 -0.48 -0.31 -1.62
C PHE A 55 -0.83 0.24 -3.01
N SER A 56 -0.10 1.27 -3.49
CA SER A 56 -0.34 1.94 -4.76
C SER A 56 0.78 1.65 -5.76
N PRO A 57 0.61 0.66 -6.66
CA PRO A 57 1.63 0.32 -7.66
C PRO A 57 1.93 1.50 -8.62
N HIS A 58 0.97 2.41 -8.80
CA HIS A 58 1.09 3.57 -9.68
C HIS A 58 1.95 4.71 -9.11
N TYR A 59 2.32 4.67 -7.83
CA TYR A 59 3.19 5.66 -7.18
C TYR A 59 4.65 5.21 -7.05
N ASN A 60 4.97 3.99 -7.48
CA ASN A 60 6.33 3.46 -7.57
C ASN A 60 6.97 3.70 -8.95
N THR A 61 6.39 4.56 -9.79
CA THR A 61 7.01 5.00 -11.04
C THR A 61 7.56 6.42 -10.88
N VAL A 62 8.74 6.64 -11.45
CA VAL A 62 9.52 7.90 -11.37
C VAL A 62 8.68 9.12 -11.83
N GLU A 63 7.68 8.90 -12.68
CA GLU A 63 6.77 9.95 -13.16
C GLU A 63 5.81 10.49 -12.08
N ALA A 64 5.38 9.66 -11.12
CA ALA A 64 4.50 10.10 -10.03
C ALA A 64 5.25 10.84 -8.92
N GLU A 65 6.59 10.74 -8.88
CA GLU A 65 7.41 11.51 -7.93
C GLU A 65 7.41 13.00 -8.24
N ASN A 66 7.30 13.37 -9.52
CA ASN A 66 7.27 14.77 -9.93
C ASN A 66 5.98 15.48 -9.48
N ASP A 67 4.88 14.73 -9.38
CA ASP A 67 3.60 15.23 -8.86
C ASP A 67 3.61 15.44 -7.33
N LYS A 68 4.58 14.85 -6.61
CA LYS A 68 4.75 15.10 -5.16
C LYS A 68 5.11 16.56 -4.89
N CYS A 69 5.86 17.22 -5.79
CA CYS A 69 6.29 18.61 -5.60
C CYS A 69 5.20 19.66 -5.87
N VAL A 70 4.07 19.29 -6.48
CA VAL A 70 3.02 20.25 -6.87
C VAL A 70 1.94 20.38 -5.79
N LYS A 71 1.86 19.44 -4.84
CA LYS A 71 0.78 19.37 -3.84
C LYS A 71 1.18 19.72 -2.41
N PHE A 72 2.41 20.20 -2.19
CA PHE A 72 2.81 20.85 -0.92
C PHE A 72 2.43 22.33 -0.94
#